data_AF-A0A2K3P015-F1
#
_entry.id   AF-A0A2K3P015-F1
#
_cell.length_a   1.000
_cell.length_b   1.000
_cell.length_c   1.000
_cell.angle_alpha   90.00
_cell.angle_beta   90.00
_cell.angle_gamma   90.00
#
_symmetry.space_group_name_H-M   'P 1'
#
loop_
_entity.id
_entity.type
_entity.pdbx_description
1 polymer ?
#
loop_
_entity_poly.entity_id
_entity_poly.type
_entity_poly.pdbx_seq_one_letter_code
_entity_poly.pdbx_strand_id
1 'polypeptide(L)'
;MFGSVTVIDDQLTEGHELGSSVVGRVQGFYTASSLELGWTASPKSEVAVIGGTGKYENARGYAALETLLKEDQHTTDGVDTILHFNLYHTH
;
A
#
# COMPACT_ATOMS: atom_id res chain seq x y z
N MET A 1 15.15 -4.39 7.94
CA MET A 1 16.59 -4.03 7.93
C MET A 1 16.72 -2.74 7.12
N PHE A 2 17.53 -1.77 7.53
CA PHE A 2 17.77 -0.60 6.66
C PHE A 2 18.40 -1.04 5.33
N GLY A 3 17.92 -0.47 4.23
CA GLY A 3 18.31 -0.82 2.87
C GLY A 3 17.67 -2.11 2.32
N SER A 4 16.79 -2.79 3.06
CA SER A 4 16.09 -3.96 2.52
C SER A 4 15.08 -3.56 1.45
N VAL A 5 14.98 -4.38 0.40
CA VAL A 5 13.97 -4.28 -0.65
C VAL A 5 12.95 -5.39 -0.45
N THR A 6 11.66 -5.04 -0.41
CA THR A 6 10.56 -6.00 -0.37
C THR A 6 9.80 -5.95 -1.69
N VAL A 7 9.63 -7.09 -2.35
CA VAL A 7 8.85 -7.24 -3.59
C VAL A 7 7.41 -7.61 -3.24
N ILE A 8 6.45 -7.04 -3.97
CA ILE A 8 5.01 -7.20 -3.77
C ILE A 8 4.39 -7.76 -5.05
N ASP A 9 3.50 -8.75 -4.90
CA ASP A 9 2.57 -9.25 -5.92
C ASP A 9 1.24 -9.62 -5.25
N ASP A 10 0.60 -8.61 -4.66
CA ASP A 10 -0.52 -8.79 -3.74
C ASP A 10 -1.85 -8.44 -4.41
N GLN A 11 -2.94 -9.01 -3.89
CA GLN A 11 -4.29 -8.71 -4.38
C GLN A 11 -4.72 -7.30 -3.94
N LEU A 12 -5.37 -6.58 -4.86
CA LEU A 12 -6.09 -5.34 -4.55
C LEU A 12 -7.57 -5.64 -4.42
N THR A 13 -8.17 -5.35 -3.27
CA THR A 13 -9.59 -5.60 -2.96
C THR A 13 -10.39 -4.30 -2.81
N GLU A 14 -11.72 -4.37 -2.91
CA GLU A 14 -12.61 -3.22 -2.73
C GLU A 14 -12.58 -2.66 -1.28
N GLY A 15 -12.34 -3.53 -0.31
CA GLY A 15 -12.29 -3.22 1.11
C GLY A 15 -11.37 -4.16 1.89
N HIS A 16 -11.26 -3.94 3.20
CA HIS A 16 -10.34 -4.67 4.09
C HIS A 16 -11.02 -5.85 4.81
N GLU A 17 -12.34 -5.97 4.68
CA GLU A 17 -13.17 -7.02 5.26
C GLU A 17 -12.97 -8.38 4.59
N LEU A 18 -13.22 -9.45 5.35
CA LEU A 18 -13.15 -10.82 4.84
C LEU A 18 -14.18 -11.04 3.74
N GLY A 19 -13.74 -11.60 2.61
CA GLY A 19 -14.60 -11.86 1.45
C GLY A 19 -14.77 -10.68 0.49
N SER A 20 -14.05 -9.58 0.69
CA SER A 20 -14.04 -8.45 -0.25
C SER A 20 -13.61 -8.89 -1.65
N SER A 21 -14.21 -8.29 -2.67
CA SER A 21 -13.94 -8.65 -4.07
C SER A 21 -12.57 -8.17 -4.52
N VAL A 22 -11.85 -9.02 -5.27
CA VAL A 22 -10.57 -8.66 -5.86
C VAL A 22 -10.81 -7.81 -7.12
N VAL A 23 -10.27 -6.59 -7.13
CA VAL A 23 -10.37 -5.64 -8.25
C VAL A 23 -9.09 -5.53 -9.07
N GLY A 24 -7.99 -6.09 -8.59
CA GLY A 24 -6.72 -6.07 -9.32
C GLY A 24 -5.57 -6.70 -8.55
N ARG A 25 -4.35 -6.35 -8.95
CA ARG A 25 -3.11 -6.69 -8.25
C ARG A 25 -2.22 -5.47 -8.12
N VAL A 26 -1.49 -5.39 -7.01
CA VAL A 26 -0.41 -4.44 -6.79
C VAL A 26 0.89 -5.18 -7.04
N GLN A 27 1.68 -4.68 -7.99
CA GLN A 27 2.97 -5.25 -8.35
C GLN A 27 4.04 -4.17 -8.25
N GLY A 28 5.12 -4.45 -7.53
CA GLY A 28 6.19 -3.50 -7.33
C GLY A 28 7.10 -3.88 -6.18
N PHE A 29 7.74 -2.88 -5.59
CA PHE A 29 8.59 -3.06 -4.43
C PHE A 29 8.67 -1.79 -3.60
N TYR A 30 9.08 -1.91 -2.34
CA TYR A 30 9.43 -0.78 -1.50
C TYR A 30 10.75 -1.04 -0.77
N THR A 31 11.38 0.02 -0.29
CA THR A 31 12.66 -0.04 0.39
C THR A 31 12.55 0.51 1.80
N ALA A 32 13.09 -0.20 2.78
CA ALA A 32 13.24 0.35 4.12
C ALA A 32 14.42 1.33 4.14
N SER A 33 14.13 2.63 4.12
CA SER A 33 15.14 3.70 4.04
C SER A 33 15.40 4.41 5.38
N SER A 34 14.83 3.91 6.49
CA SER A 34 15.10 4.41 7.85
C SER A 34 15.54 3.28 8.77
N LEU A 35 16.42 3.62 9.71
CA LEU A 35 16.86 2.75 10.81
C LEU A 35 15.90 2.81 12.00
N GLU A 36 15.09 3.88 12.09
CA GLU A 36 14.07 4.01 13.13
C GLU A 36 12.88 3.12 12.76
N LEU A 37 12.56 2.16 13.64
CA LEU A 37 11.26 1.51 13.63
C LEU A 37 10.24 2.61 13.93
N GLY A 38 9.37 2.91 12.96
CA GLY A 38 8.41 3.99 13.01
C GLY A 38 7.27 3.79 14.00
N TRP A 39 7.56 3.49 15.27
CA TRP A 39 6.58 3.50 16.36
C TRP A 39 5.96 4.90 16.56
N THR A 40 6.49 5.92 15.89
CA THR A 40 6.00 7.30 15.79
C THR A 40 5.69 7.74 14.35
N ALA A 41 5.79 6.86 13.35
CA ALA A 41 5.43 7.21 11.98
C ALA A 41 3.92 7.41 11.89
N SER A 42 3.48 8.54 11.35
CA SER A 42 2.07 8.76 11.06
C SER A 42 1.56 7.58 10.21
N PRO A 43 0.43 6.94 10.56
CA PRO A 43 -0.09 5.81 9.80
C PRO A 43 -0.49 6.21 8.38
N LYS A 44 -0.58 7.52 8.12
CA LYS A 44 -0.88 8.11 6.82
C LYS A 44 0.38 8.58 6.11
N SER A 45 0.52 8.17 4.85
CA SER A 45 1.55 8.62 3.91
C SER A 45 0.91 9.07 2.60
N GLU A 46 1.56 9.97 1.86
CA GLU A 46 1.12 10.41 0.53
C GLU A 46 2.18 10.07 -0.52
N VAL A 47 1.77 9.46 -1.63
CA VAL A 47 2.65 9.07 -2.73
C VAL A 47 2.10 9.66 -4.04
N ALA A 48 2.98 10.24 -4.85
CA ALA A 48 2.58 10.81 -6.13
C ALA A 48 2.15 9.73 -7.14
N VAL A 49 1.05 9.98 -7.85
CA VAL A 49 0.67 9.24 -9.06
C VAL A 49 1.33 9.95 -10.24
N ILE A 50 2.37 9.33 -10.79
CA ILE A 50 3.21 9.92 -11.85
C ILE A 50 2.78 9.55 -13.27
N GLY A 51 1.83 8.63 -13.43
CA GLY A 51 1.34 8.18 -14.72
C GLY A 51 0.35 7.03 -14.62
N GLY A 52 -0.22 6.66 -15.77
CA GLY A 52 -1.12 5.54 -15.93
C GLY A 52 -1.23 5.14 -17.40
N THR A 53 -1.85 4.00 -17.66
CA THR A 53 -2.05 3.44 -19.01
C THR A 53 -3.53 3.14 -19.27
N GLY A 54 -3.90 2.93 -20.53
CA GLY A 54 -5.27 2.60 -20.92
C GLY A 54 -6.26 3.70 -20.53
N LYS A 55 -7.34 3.35 -19.82
CA LYS A 55 -8.35 4.33 -19.36
C LYS A 55 -7.80 5.40 -18.39
N TYR A 56 -6.58 5.20 -17.87
CA TYR A 56 -5.88 6.14 -16.98
C TYR A 56 -4.64 6.75 -17.64
N GLU A 57 -4.57 6.76 -18.97
CA GLU A 57 -3.48 7.40 -19.69
C GLU A 57 -3.32 8.86 -19.24
N ASN A 58 -2.07 9.27 -18.97
CA ASN A 58 -1.73 10.60 -18.44
C ASN A 58 -2.29 10.92 -17.03
N ALA A 59 -2.70 9.91 -16.25
CA ALA A 59 -3.13 10.14 -14.87
C ALA A 59 -2.06 10.87 -14.04
N ARG A 60 -2.51 11.89 -13.30
CA ARG A 60 -1.70 12.69 -12.37
C ARG A 60 -2.48 12.89 -11.08
N GLY A 61 -1.76 12.92 -9.97
CA GLY A 61 -2.39 13.13 -8.66
C GLY A 61 -1.55 12.54 -7.53
N TYR A 62 -2.22 12.10 -6.47
CA TYR A 62 -1.58 11.43 -5.34
C TYR A 62 -2.47 10.33 -4.75
N ALA A 63 -1.84 9.36 -4.13
CA ALA A 63 -2.48 8.33 -3.32
C ALA A 63 -2.17 8.62 -1.85
N ALA A 64 -3.20 8.63 -1.01
CA ALA A 64 -3.03 8.56 0.45
C ALA A 64 -3.06 7.09 0.87
N LEU A 65 -2.02 6.66 1.57
CA LEU A 65 -1.87 5.32 2.11
C LEU A 65 -2.12 5.38 3.61
N GLU A 66 -2.92 4.45 4.12
CA GLU A 66 -3.14 4.27 5.54
C GLU A 66 -2.83 2.82 5.92
N THR A 67 -1.93 2.63 6.88
CA THR A 67 -1.61 1.31 7.41
C THR A 67 -2.65 0.90 8.45
N LEU A 68 -3.41 -0.15 8.15
CA LEU A 68 -4.35 -0.74 9.09
C LEU A 68 -3.64 -1.82 9.91
N LEU A 69 -3.39 -1.53 11.18
CA LEU A 69 -2.85 -2.49 12.14
C LEU A 69 -3.97 -3.45 12.53
N LYS A 70 -3.83 -4.73 12.19
CA LYS A 70 -4.80 -5.76 12.57
C LYS A 70 -4.29 -6.46 13.83
N GLU A 71 -4.96 -6.24 14.96
CA GLU A 71 -4.50 -6.74 16.27
C GLU A 71 -4.58 -8.28 16.41
N ASP A 72 -5.34 -8.99 15.56
CA ASP A 72 -5.68 -10.41 15.78
C ASP A 72 -5.61 -11.31 14.52
N GLN A 73 -4.51 -11.31 13.78
CA GLN A 73 -4.23 -12.42 12.86
C GLN A 73 -2.86 -13.04 13.14
N HIS A 74 -2.89 -14.15 13.89
CA HIS A 74 -1.81 -15.13 13.92
C HIS A 74 -1.79 -15.82 12.55
N THR A 75 -1.09 -15.24 11.58
CA THR A 75 -0.59 -16.01 10.44
C THR A 75 0.78 -16.56 10.85
N THR A 76 1.08 -17.77 10.43
CA THR A 76 2.24 -18.56 10.85
C THR A 76 3.58 -18.07 10.27
N ASP A 77 3.58 -16.95 9.56
CA ASP A 77 4.60 -16.60 8.58
C ASP A 77 4.96 -15.10 8.52
N GLY A 78 4.24 -14.22 9.21
CA GLY A 78 4.60 -12.80 9.32
C GLY A 78 3.42 -11.91 9.68
N VAL A 79 3.68 -10.69 10.12
CA VAL A 79 2.60 -9.71 10.35
C VAL A 79 2.08 -9.25 8.99
N ASP A 80 0.93 -9.77 8.55
CA ASP A 80 0.22 -9.24 7.39
C ASP A 80 -0.13 -7.78 7.63
N THR A 81 0.37 -6.90 6.74
CA THR A 81 0.09 -5.46 6.81
C THR A 81 -0.92 -5.12 5.73
N ILE A 82 -2.09 -4.63 6.12
CA ILE A 82 -3.09 -4.14 5.17
C ILE A 82 -2.83 -2.66 4.92
N LEU A 83 -2.64 -2.30 3.64
CA LEU A 83 -2.52 -0.92 3.19
C LEU A 83 -3.82 -0.49 2.52
N HIS A 84 -4.44 0.56 3.04
CA HIS A 84 -5.62 1.18 2.44
C HIS A 84 -5.19 2.36 1.58
N PHE A 85 -5.62 2.38 0.32
CA PHE A 85 -5.29 3.42 -0.66
C PHE A 85 -6.51 4.28 -1.00
N ASN A 86 -6.36 5.59 -0.94
CA ASN A 86 -7.30 6.55 -1.52
C ASN A 86 -6.61 7.33 -2.64
N LEU A 87 -7.12 7.25 -3.87
CA LEU A 87 -6.54 7.94 -5.02
C LEU A 87 -7.26 9.27 -5.32
N TYR A 88 -6.49 10.33 -5.48
CA TYR A 88 -6.97 11.67 -5.82
C TYR A 88 -6.34 12.10 -7.15
N HIS A 89 -7.17 12.47 -8.12
CA HIS A 89 -6.72 12.97 -9.42
C HIS A 89 -6.65 14.50 -9.44
N THR A 90 -5.58 15.04 -10.01
CA THR A 90 -5.49 16.47 -10.36
C THR A 90 -5.86 16.65 -11.83
N HIS A 91 -6.84 17.53 -12.09
CA HIS A 91 -7.30 17.88 -13.45
C HIS A 91 -6.23 18.64 -14.24
#